data_AF-A0A954TH74-F1
#
_entry.id   AF-A0A954TH74-F1
#
_cell.length_a   1.000
_cell.length_b   1.000
_cell.length_c   1.000
_cell.angle_alpha   90.00
_cell.angle_beta   90.00
_cell.angle_gamma   90.00
#
_symmetry.space_group_name_H-M   'P 1'
#
loop_
_entity.id
_entity.type
_entity.pdbx_description
1 polymer ?
#
loop_
_entity_poly.entity_id
_entity_poly.type
_entity_poly.pdbx_seq_one_letter_code
_entity_poly.pdbx_strand_id
1 'polypeptide(L)'
;MTPVGSSLTRYLETPISARMLNQGQLSVLQSTEQTVEGGQSMSFPDLLMSGVTQVNSLQQDATSQVHDMLTGGDVSEVEVLTAVQKADMAFRMLVQVRNKLMAAYDEINAIRV
;
A
#
# COMPACT_ATOMS: atom_id res chain seq x y z
N MET A 1 -67.07 13.34 4.05
CA MET A 1 -66.13 14.18 4.81
C MET A 1 -64.96 14.51 3.89
N THR A 2 -65.00 15.68 3.25
CA THR A 2 -63.87 16.31 2.54
C THR A 2 -63.54 17.60 3.31
N PRO A 3 -62.50 18.37 2.94
CA PRO A 3 -61.09 18.06 2.68
C PRO A 3 -60.22 18.97 3.60
N VAL A 4 -59.12 19.57 3.11
CA VAL A 4 -58.28 20.64 3.72
C VAL A 4 -57.10 20.09 4.54
N GLY A 5 -55.85 20.49 4.32
CA GLY A 5 -55.34 21.52 3.43
C GLY A 5 -53.81 21.51 3.40
N SER A 6 -53.31 21.70 2.19
CA SER A 6 -52.04 22.35 1.90
C SER A 6 -51.93 23.72 2.60
N SER A 7 -50.70 24.24 2.64
CA SER A 7 -50.32 25.64 2.91
C SER A 7 -50.02 25.98 4.37
N LEU A 8 -48.76 25.87 4.77
CA LEU A 8 -48.09 26.93 5.54
C LEU A 8 -46.71 27.14 4.89
N THR A 9 -46.69 27.79 3.74
CA THR A 9 -46.40 29.23 3.63
C THR A 9 -44.91 29.49 3.76
N ARG A 10 -44.30 29.51 2.58
CA ARG A 10 -43.25 30.46 2.17
C ARG A 10 -43.45 31.81 2.88
N TYR A 11 -42.68 32.05 3.94
CA TYR A 11 -42.24 33.39 4.34
C TYR A 11 -40.82 33.51 3.79
N LEU A 12 -40.67 34.05 2.59
CA LEU A 12 -40.35 35.48 2.39
C LEU A 12 -38.94 35.77 2.91
N GLU A 13 -38.02 35.69 1.95
CA GLU A 13 -36.80 36.46 1.79
C GLU A 13 -36.53 37.53 2.86
N THR A 14 -35.36 37.44 3.48
CA THR A 14 -34.57 38.65 3.75
C THR A 14 -33.28 38.53 2.93
N PRO A 15 -32.94 39.56 2.13
CA PRO A 15 -31.83 39.48 1.18
C PRO A 15 -30.50 39.35 1.91
N ILE A 16 -29.65 38.42 1.45
CA ILE A 16 -28.25 38.25 1.86
C ILE A 16 -27.39 39.37 1.25
N SER A 17 -27.80 40.62 1.46
CA SER A 17 -27.11 41.80 0.96
C SER A 17 -26.94 42.77 2.12
N ALA A 18 -25.94 42.48 2.95
CA ALA A 18 -25.13 43.42 3.74
C ALA A 18 -24.80 42.83 5.11
N ARG A 19 -23.73 42.03 5.16
CA ARG A 19 -22.77 42.14 6.27
C ARG A 19 -21.44 41.51 5.90
N MET A 20 -20.46 42.41 5.72
CA MET A 20 -19.04 42.23 6.03
C MET A 20 -18.29 41.31 5.06
N LEU A 21 -17.66 41.84 4.00
CA LEU A 21 -16.30 42.37 4.08
C LEU A 21 -15.44 41.64 5.11
N ASN A 22 -15.22 40.33 4.92
CA ASN A 22 -14.06 39.64 5.45
C ASN A 22 -13.03 39.47 4.34
N GLN A 23 -12.37 40.59 4.04
CA GLN A 23 -11.13 40.65 3.29
C GLN A 23 -10.05 39.93 4.12
N GLY A 24 -9.77 38.66 3.80
CA GLY A 24 -8.76 37.90 4.54
C GLY A 24 -8.63 36.41 4.22
N GLN A 25 -9.34 35.86 3.24
CA GLN A 25 -9.21 34.45 2.86
C GLN A 25 -9.01 34.30 1.36
N LEU A 26 -7.76 34.51 0.92
CA LEU A 26 -7.31 34.14 -0.43
C LEU A 26 -5.85 33.67 -0.49
N SER A 27 -5.30 33.15 0.61
CA SER A 27 -3.94 32.56 0.65
C SER A 27 -3.89 31.08 1.00
N VAL A 28 -4.99 30.32 0.89
CA VAL A 28 -5.02 28.89 1.26
C VAL A 28 -4.73 27.91 0.11
N LEU A 29 -4.42 28.38 -1.10
CA LEU A 29 -3.99 27.50 -2.20
C LEU A 29 -2.47 27.44 -2.39
N GLN A 30 -1.70 27.64 -1.33
CA GLN A 30 -0.29 27.24 -1.30
C GLN A 30 -0.09 26.14 -0.27
N SER A 31 -0.89 25.08 -0.39
CA SER A 31 -0.60 23.80 0.21
C SER A 31 0.58 23.20 -0.54
N THR A 32 1.77 23.48 -0.01
CA THR A 32 2.83 22.49 0.16
C THR A 32 3.05 21.56 -1.03
N GLU A 33 3.87 22.01 -1.98
CA GLU A 33 4.86 21.13 -2.56
C GLU A 33 5.78 20.65 -1.42
N GLN A 34 5.34 19.62 -0.69
CA GLN A 34 6.26 18.81 0.09
C GLN A 34 7.12 18.04 -0.91
N THR A 35 8.19 18.68 -1.34
CA THR A 35 9.37 17.99 -1.81
C THR A 35 9.74 16.98 -0.74
N VAL A 36 9.53 15.70 -1.05
CA VAL A 36 10.08 14.57 -0.29
C VAL A 36 11.60 14.59 -0.45
N GLU A 37 12.26 15.52 0.22
CA GLU A 37 13.70 15.47 0.43
C GLU A 37 14.03 14.45 1.51
N GLY A 38 14.92 13.51 1.20
CA GLY A 38 15.78 12.88 2.21
C GLY A 38 15.43 11.47 2.69
N GLY A 39 14.48 10.77 2.08
CA GLY A 39 14.46 9.31 2.19
C GLY A 39 15.50 8.75 1.21
N GLN A 40 16.57 8.09 1.68
CA GLN A 40 17.42 7.32 0.78
C GLN A 40 16.53 6.36 -0.01
N SER A 41 16.29 6.70 -1.28
CA SER A 41 15.57 5.85 -2.20
C SER A 41 16.44 4.62 -2.42
N MET A 42 16.10 3.54 -1.74
CA MET A 42 16.77 2.25 -1.93
C MET A 42 16.75 1.94 -3.42
N SER A 43 17.91 1.65 -4.00
CA SER A 43 17.96 1.36 -5.42
C SER A 43 17.17 0.08 -5.69
N PHE A 44 16.59 -0.03 -6.88
CA PHE A 44 15.83 -1.22 -7.24
C PHE A 44 16.67 -2.52 -7.12
N PRO A 45 17.96 -2.57 -7.53
CA PRO A 45 18.84 -3.70 -7.22
C PRO A 45 18.95 -4.03 -5.74
N ASP A 46 19.03 -3.02 -4.87
CA ASP A 46 19.08 -3.23 -3.41
C ASP A 46 17.77 -3.81 -2.88
N LEU A 47 16.62 -3.34 -3.37
CA LEU A 47 15.30 -3.89 -3.04
C LEU A 47 15.18 -5.36 -3.47
N LEU A 48 15.69 -5.69 -4.67
CA LEU A 48 15.71 -7.07 -5.16
C LEU A 48 16.61 -7.96 -4.31
N MET A 49 17.81 -7.50 -4.00
CA MET A 49 18.75 -8.24 -3.15
C MET A 49 18.17 -8.46 -1.75
N SER A 50 17.53 -7.43 -1.19
CA SER A 50 16.79 -7.54 0.06
C SER A 50 15.67 -8.58 -0.03
N GLY A 51 14.90 -8.58 -1.12
CA GLY A 51 13.85 -9.59 -1.36
C GLY A 51 14.39 -11.02 -1.44
N VAL A 52 15.51 -11.24 -2.12
CA VAL A 52 16.18 -12.55 -2.18
C VAL A 52 16.62 -12.99 -0.77
N THR A 53 17.25 -12.08 -0.03
CA THR A 53 17.71 -12.34 1.34
C THR A 53 16.53 -12.66 2.27
N GLN A 54 15.43 -11.92 2.14
CA GLN A 54 14.21 -12.14 2.91
C GLN A 54 13.59 -13.52 2.63
N VAL A 55 13.51 -13.92 1.36
CA VAL A 55 13.01 -15.25 0.96
C VAL A 55 13.91 -16.36 1.49
N ASN A 56 15.22 -16.14 1.52
CA ASN A 56 16.16 -17.09 2.10
C ASN A 56 15.99 -17.22 3.62
N SER A 57 15.82 -16.10 4.34
CA SER A 57 15.51 -16.10 5.77
C SER A 57 14.22 -16.87 6.06
N LEU A 58 13.13 -16.58 5.33
CA LEU A 58 11.85 -17.27 5.52
C LEU A 58 11.95 -18.78 5.32
N GLN A 59 12.74 -19.24 4.35
CA GLN A 59 12.99 -20.67 4.14
C GLN A 59 13.78 -21.30 5.29
N GLN A 60 14.81 -20.62 5.81
CA GLN A 60 15.57 -21.09 6.97
C GLN A 60 14.69 -21.16 8.22
N ASP A 61 13.91 -20.12 8.47
CA ASP A 61 12.99 -20.03 9.61
C ASP A 61 11.95 -21.16 9.56
N ALA A 62 11.35 -21.40 8.38
CA ALA A 62 10.42 -22.49 8.18
C ALA A 62 11.09 -23.86 8.41
N THR A 63 12.31 -24.05 7.92
CA THR A 63 13.07 -25.30 8.11
C THR A 63 13.39 -25.54 9.58
N SER A 64 13.80 -24.50 10.31
CA SER A 64 14.05 -24.58 11.76
C SER A 64 12.77 -24.95 12.51
N GLN A 65 11.66 -24.28 12.23
CA GLN A 65 10.40 -24.57 12.91
C GLN A 65 9.89 -25.99 12.64
N VAL A 66 10.05 -26.48 11.40
CA VAL A 66 9.75 -27.88 11.07
C VAL A 66 10.63 -28.82 11.88
N HIS A 67 11.93 -28.54 11.98
CA HIS A 67 12.86 -29.36 12.77
C HIS A 67 12.50 -29.37 14.26
N ASP A 68 12.23 -28.21 14.83
CA ASP A 68 11.89 -28.04 16.25
C ASP A 68 10.59 -28.79 16.56
N MET A 69 9.57 -28.70 15.69
CA MET A 69 8.32 -29.45 15.83
C MET A 69 8.54 -30.97 15.79
N LEU A 70 9.35 -31.45 14.84
CA LEU A 70 9.63 -32.89 14.69
C LEU A 70 10.48 -33.46 15.82
N THR A 71 11.27 -32.63 16.49
CA THR A 71 12.09 -33.01 17.66
C THR A 71 11.36 -32.87 18.99
N GLY A 72 10.08 -32.48 18.96
CA GLY A 72 9.24 -32.35 20.15
C GLY A 72 9.39 -31.01 20.89
N GLY A 73 9.89 -29.98 20.21
CA GLY A 73 9.95 -28.61 20.70
C GLY A 73 8.58 -27.96 20.86
N ASP A 74 8.56 -26.83 21.58
CA ASP A 74 7.36 -26.07 21.92
C ASP A 74 6.98 -25.10 20.79
N VAL A 75 6.69 -25.65 19.61
CA VAL A 75 6.22 -24.91 18.44
C VAL A 75 4.90 -25.50 17.97
N SER A 76 3.92 -24.63 17.73
CA SER A 76 2.59 -25.04 17.27
C SER A 76 2.64 -25.48 15.80
N GLU A 77 1.95 -26.57 15.47
CA GLU A 77 1.80 -27.03 14.08
C GLU A 77 1.25 -25.93 13.15
N VAL A 78 0.36 -25.07 13.67
CA VAL A 78 -0.20 -23.93 12.93
C VAL A 78 0.89 -22.90 12.60
N GLU A 79 1.82 -22.65 13.51
CA GLU A 79 2.91 -21.69 13.32
C GLU A 79 3.90 -22.21 12.28
N VAL A 80 4.27 -23.49 12.38
CA VAL A 80 5.15 -24.16 11.40
C VAL A 80 4.54 -24.11 10.01
N LEU A 81 3.26 -24.50 9.88
CA LEU A 81 2.57 -24.46 8.60
C LEU A 81 2.48 -23.03 8.05
N THR A 82 2.24 -22.05 8.91
CA THR A 82 2.21 -20.63 8.53
C THR A 82 3.58 -20.15 8.05
N ALA A 83 4.68 -20.55 8.71
CA ALA A 83 6.04 -20.21 8.30
C ALA A 83 6.36 -20.79 6.92
N VAL A 84 6.02 -22.06 6.69
CA VAL A 84 6.18 -22.72 5.38
C VAL A 84 5.36 -22.01 4.30
N GLN A 85 4.11 -21.66 4.55
CA GLN A 85 3.27 -20.93 3.60
C GLN A 85 3.81 -19.54 3.27
N LYS A 86 4.33 -18.81 4.28
CA LYS A 86 4.98 -17.51 4.07
C LYS A 86 6.21 -17.66 3.17
N ALA A 87 7.05 -18.66 3.42
CA ALA A 87 8.24 -18.93 2.60
C ALA A 87 7.86 -19.25 1.15
N ASP A 88 6.86 -20.10 0.91
CA ASP A 88 6.39 -20.45 -0.44
C ASP A 88 5.83 -19.23 -1.18
N MET A 89 4.95 -18.45 -0.55
CA MET A 89 4.36 -17.27 -1.18
C MET A 89 5.44 -16.24 -1.55
N ALA A 90 6.38 -15.98 -0.64
CA ALA A 90 7.48 -15.05 -0.88
C ALA A 90 8.40 -15.54 -2.01
N PHE A 91 8.71 -16.83 -2.06
CA PHE A 91 9.48 -17.43 -3.15
C PHE A 91 8.77 -17.30 -4.50
N ARG A 92 7.48 -17.62 -4.57
CA ARG A 92 6.68 -17.49 -5.80
C ARG A 92 6.66 -16.05 -6.31
N MET A 93 6.54 -15.08 -5.41
CA MET A 93 6.63 -13.67 -5.74
C MET A 93 8.01 -13.31 -6.31
N LEU A 94 9.09 -13.76 -5.67
CA LEU A 94 10.45 -13.51 -6.14
C LEU A 94 10.71 -14.08 -7.54
N VAL A 95 10.19 -15.27 -7.85
CA VAL A 95 10.28 -15.86 -9.19
C VAL A 95 9.58 -15.00 -10.22
N GLN A 96 8.41 -14.45 -9.91
CA GLN A 96 7.72 -13.52 -10.81
C GLN A 96 8.56 -12.27 -11.07
N VAL A 97 9.17 -11.71 -10.03
CA VAL A 97 10.06 -10.55 -10.15
C VAL A 97 11.27 -10.90 -11.01
N ARG A 98 11.93 -12.04 -10.78
CA ARG A 98 13.02 -12.55 -11.63
C ARG A 98 12.59 -12.63 -13.10
N ASN A 99 11.41 -13.17 -13.38
CA ASN A 99 10.93 -13.31 -14.76
C ASN A 99 10.68 -11.94 -15.41
N LYS A 100 10.13 -10.97 -14.67
CA LYS A 100 9.93 -9.61 -15.17
C LYS A 100 11.26 -8.89 -15.43
N LEU A 101 12.27 -9.15 -14.62
CA LEU A 101 13.61 -8.61 -14.83
C LEU A 101 14.28 -9.14 -16.08
N MET A 102 14.18 -10.45 -16.30
CA MET A 102 14.70 -11.07 -17.52
C MET A 102 13.99 -10.51 -18.76
N ALA A 103 12.66 -10.37 -18.70
CA ALA A 103 11.90 -9.76 -19.78
C ALA A 103 12.31 -8.30 -20.06
N ALA A 104 12.53 -7.49 -19.02
CA ALA A 104 12.99 -6.10 -19.19
C ALA A 104 14.42 -6.03 -19.77
N TYR A 105 15.30 -6.96 -19.38
CA TYR A 105 16.63 -7.09 -19.98
C TYR A 105 16.55 -7.42 -21.48
N ASP A 106 15.70 -8.39 -21.84
CA ASP A 106 15.48 -8.78 -23.24
C ASP A 106 14.90 -7.63 -24.07
N GLU A 107 13.96 -6.85 -23.51
CA GLU A 107 13.37 -5.68 -24.16
C GLU A 107 14.41 -4.59 -24.47
N ILE A 108 15.30 -4.28 -23.52
CA ILE A 108 16.38 -3.29 -23.73
C ILE A 108 17.33 -3.77 -24.83
N ASN A 109 17.65 -5.07 -24.88
CA ASN A 109 18.48 -5.63 -25.94
C ASN A 109 17.81 -5.56 -27.31
N ALA A 110 16.50 -5.82 -27.38
CA ALA A 110 15.72 -5.76 -28.61
C ALA A 110 15.59 -4.34 -29.18
N ILE A 111 15.60 -3.30 -28.33
CA ILE A 111 15.60 -1.89 -28.77
C ILE A 111 16.96 -1.49 -29.37
N ARG A 112 18.06 -2.15 -28.97
CA ARG A 112 19.44 -1.79 -29.37
C ARG A 112 19.95 -2.48 -30.64
N VAL A 113 19.08 -3.14 -31.40
CA VAL A 113 19.39 -3.70 -32.73
C VAL A 113 18.67 -2.92 -33.83
#